data_AF-B5Y7Q2-F1
#
_entry.id   AF-B5Y7Q2-F1
#
_cell.length_a   1.000
_cell.length_b   1.000
_cell.length_c   1.000
_cell.angle_alpha   90.00
_cell.angle_beta   90.00
_cell.angle_gamma   90.00
#
_symmetry.space_group_name_H-M   'P 1'
#
loop_
_entity.id
_entity.type
_entity.pdbx_description
1 polymer ?
#
loop_
_entity_poly.entity_id
_entity_poly.type
_entity_poly.pdbx_seq_one_letter_code
_entity_poly.pdbx_strand_id
1 'polypeptide(L)'
;MKQWGFKPEQMDADVVGRIPVVLNYDSRYFQDRYQAVPREGYTQMITNMLSNKRIKVMLGTNFMDIAHLQEGKVYIMGQEFRGSVYYTGKVDELAGFVFGLLPYRSFKLQFERINVEYFQDVAQVNYPNQYDFTRITEFKHIQPSESKDTVILKEYPLEHVHGENDPFYPVFNKESRGRYEKYAEFLQQYKQIILVGRLAEYKYYDMDDVVARALDVVEQAMQG
;
A
#
# COMPACT_ATOMS: atom_id res chain seq x y z
N MET A 1 -17.32 3.14 12.00
CA MET A 1 -16.02 2.64 12.51
C MET A 1 -14.93 3.66 12.24
N LYS A 2 -14.04 3.92 13.20
CA LYS A 2 -13.02 4.99 13.11
C LYS A 2 -12.14 4.87 11.86
N GLN A 3 -11.62 3.68 11.58
CA GLN A 3 -10.70 3.41 10.46
C GLN A 3 -11.26 3.86 9.09
N TRP A 4 -12.54 3.58 8.86
CA TRP A 4 -13.17 3.66 7.55
C TRP A 4 -14.12 4.83 7.39
N GLY A 5 -14.62 5.42 8.49
CA GLY A 5 -15.66 6.45 8.45
C GLY A 5 -17.06 5.91 8.09
N PHE A 6 -17.19 4.63 7.74
CA PHE A 6 -18.45 3.97 7.39
C PHE A 6 -19.00 3.12 8.53
N LYS A 7 -20.31 2.82 8.47
CA LYS A 7 -20.89 1.76 9.29
C LYS A 7 -20.49 0.38 8.75
N PRO A 8 -20.34 -0.66 9.60
CA PRO A 8 -19.95 -2.00 9.15
C PRO A 8 -20.81 -2.56 8.02
N GLU A 9 -22.11 -2.25 8.00
CA GLU A 9 -23.07 -2.76 7.00
C GLU A 9 -22.86 -2.16 5.61
N GLN A 10 -22.07 -1.08 5.50
CA GLN A 10 -21.77 -0.41 4.24
C GLN A 10 -20.44 -0.87 3.63
N MET A 11 -19.73 -1.77 4.30
CA MET A 11 -18.41 -2.22 3.89
C MET A 11 -18.48 -3.55 3.15
N ASP A 12 -17.58 -3.73 2.18
CA ASP A 12 -17.39 -5.00 1.52
C ASP A 12 -16.95 -6.08 2.53
N ALA A 13 -17.48 -7.29 2.37
CA ALA A 13 -17.21 -8.42 3.26
C ALA A 13 -15.70 -8.76 3.30
N ASP A 14 -14.98 -8.53 2.21
CA ASP A 14 -13.53 -8.78 2.13
C ASP A 14 -12.74 -7.89 3.09
N VAL A 15 -13.28 -6.74 3.51
CA VAL A 15 -12.63 -5.87 4.48
C VAL A 15 -12.92 -6.32 5.92
N VAL A 16 -14.14 -6.81 6.18
CA VAL A 16 -14.57 -7.24 7.52
C VAL A 16 -14.05 -8.63 7.85
N GLY A 17 -13.93 -9.53 6.87
CA GLY A 17 -13.58 -10.94 7.05
C GLY A 17 -12.11 -11.22 7.38
N ARG A 18 -11.24 -10.20 7.42
CA ARG A 18 -9.79 -10.39 7.61
C ARG A 18 -9.36 -10.70 9.04
N ILE A 19 -10.23 -10.46 10.03
CA ILE A 19 -9.97 -10.83 11.42
C ILE A 19 -10.95 -11.96 11.78
N PRO A 20 -10.54 -13.23 11.64
CA PRO A 20 -11.41 -14.36 11.94
C PRO A 20 -11.65 -14.48 13.45
N VAL A 21 -12.83 -14.97 13.83
CA VAL A 21 -13.08 -15.42 15.20
C VAL A 21 -12.46 -16.81 15.36
N VAL A 22 -11.42 -16.91 16.18
CA VAL A 22 -10.72 -18.18 16.43
C VAL A 22 -11.18 -18.75 17.77
N LEU A 23 -11.50 -20.05 17.80
CA LEU A 23 -11.97 -20.75 19.00
C LEU A 23 -10.84 -21.57 19.64
N ASN A 24 -9.70 -20.94 19.89
CA ASN A 24 -8.56 -21.54 20.59
C ASN A 24 -7.84 -20.49 21.46
N TYR A 25 -6.76 -20.88 22.13
CA TYR A 25 -5.94 -19.98 22.97
C TYR A 25 -4.77 -19.33 22.22
N ASP A 26 -4.73 -19.46 20.89
CA ASP A 26 -3.68 -18.85 20.10
C ASP A 26 -3.94 -17.34 19.97
N SER A 27 -3.07 -16.54 20.56
CA SER A 27 -3.14 -15.08 20.56
C SER A 27 -2.37 -14.43 19.41
N ARG A 28 -1.76 -15.21 18.50
CA ARG A 28 -1.07 -14.66 17.33
C ARG A 28 -2.06 -13.98 16.39
N TYR A 29 -1.67 -12.79 15.92
CA TYR A 29 -2.47 -12.01 14.97
C TYR A 29 -2.54 -12.68 13.59
N PHE A 30 -1.43 -13.27 13.15
CA PHE A 30 -1.33 -14.03 11.90
C PHE A 30 -1.22 -15.52 12.18
N GLN A 31 -1.87 -16.32 11.35
CA GLN A 31 -1.84 -17.78 11.43
C GLN A 31 -0.92 -18.41 10.39
N ASP A 32 -0.25 -17.56 9.59
CA ASP A 32 0.69 -17.95 8.56
C ASP A 32 1.84 -18.79 9.10
N ARG A 33 2.30 -19.72 8.26
CA ARG A 33 3.40 -20.64 8.58
C ARG A 33 4.72 -19.90 8.81
N TYR A 34 4.98 -18.85 8.05
CA TYR A 34 6.23 -18.09 8.11
C TYR A 34 5.92 -16.66 8.57
N GLN A 35 6.43 -16.30 9.75
CA GLN A 35 6.26 -14.97 10.33
C GLN A 35 7.63 -14.49 10.78
N ALA A 36 8.13 -13.46 10.11
CA ALA A 36 9.44 -12.88 10.41
C ALA A 36 9.50 -11.43 9.93
N VAL A 37 10.43 -10.69 10.51
CA VAL A 37 10.80 -9.34 10.04
C VAL A 37 12.24 -9.38 9.52
N PRO A 38 12.58 -8.59 8.49
CA PRO A 38 13.95 -8.51 8.01
C PRO A 38 14.89 -8.03 9.12
N ARG A 39 15.95 -8.80 9.40
CA ARG A 39 16.90 -8.53 10.49
C ARG A 39 17.49 -7.11 10.44
N GLU A 40 17.80 -6.63 9.25
CA GLU A 40 18.40 -5.31 9.00
C GLU A 40 17.35 -4.27 8.57
N GLY A 41 16.06 -4.57 8.74
CA GLY A 41 14.95 -3.74 8.31
C GLY A 41 14.62 -3.84 6.81
N TYR A 42 13.43 -3.36 6.45
CA TYR A 42 12.93 -3.43 5.08
C TYR A 42 13.75 -2.60 4.09
N THR A 43 14.31 -1.47 4.53
CA THR A 43 15.16 -0.63 3.66
C THR A 43 16.36 -1.40 3.13
N GLN A 44 17.11 -2.09 4.00
CA GLN A 44 18.28 -2.86 3.58
C GLN A 44 17.89 -4.00 2.64
N MET A 45 16.78 -4.68 2.92
CA MET A 45 16.23 -5.72 2.04
C MET A 45 15.93 -5.18 0.63
N ILE A 46 15.26 -4.02 0.52
CA ILE A 46 14.94 -3.37 -0.75
C ILE A 46 16.20 -2.86 -1.46
N THR A 47 17.16 -2.29 -0.72
CA THR A 47 18.46 -1.89 -1.27
C THR A 47 19.17 -3.08 -1.91
N ASN A 48 19.15 -4.25 -1.27
CA ASN A 48 19.74 -5.46 -1.83
C ASN A 48 19.03 -5.91 -3.11
N MET A 49 17.69 -5.88 -3.15
CA MET A 49 16.91 -6.19 -4.36
C MET A 49 17.26 -5.27 -5.54
N LEU A 50 17.51 -3.98 -5.28
CA LEU A 50 17.80 -2.97 -6.30
C LEU A 50 19.30 -2.83 -6.64
N SER A 51 20.16 -3.68 -6.07
CA SER A 51 21.62 -3.55 -6.18
C SER A 51 22.20 -3.94 -7.56
N ASN A 52 21.41 -4.56 -8.44
CA ASN A 52 21.89 -4.97 -9.75
C ASN A 52 22.25 -3.75 -10.61
N LYS A 53 23.44 -3.75 -11.25
CA LYS A 53 23.94 -2.62 -12.06
C LYS A 53 23.01 -2.21 -13.23
N ARG A 54 22.13 -3.12 -13.69
CA ARG A 54 21.12 -2.87 -14.72
C ARG A 54 19.91 -2.08 -14.21
N ILE A 55 19.70 -2.04 -12.90
CA ILE A 55 18.64 -1.26 -12.26
C ILE A 55 19.18 0.15 -12.01
N LYS A 56 18.44 1.15 -12.50
CA LYS A 56 18.67 2.56 -12.21
C LYS A 56 17.49 3.07 -11.39
N VAL A 57 17.78 3.74 -10.29
CA VAL A 57 16.77 4.26 -9.37
C VAL A 57 16.80 5.78 -9.44
N MET A 58 15.62 6.38 -9.63
CA MET A 58 15.41 7.82 -9.63
C MET A 58 14.41 8.14 -8.52
N LEU A 59 14.87 8.82 -7.47
CA LEU A 59 14.05 9.21 -6.31
C LEU A 59 13.56 10.66 -6.47
N GLY A 60 12.50 11.02 -5.76
CA GLY A 60 11.95 12.39 -5.80
C GLY A 60 11.43 12.79 -7.18
N THR A 61 10.93 11.82 -7.94
CA THR A 61 10.45 12.01 -9.32
C THR A 61 9.05 11.44 -9.43
N ASN A 62 8.06 12.30 -9.69
CA ASN A 62 6.73 11.81 -10.07
C ASN A 62 6.80 11.32 -11.52
N PHE A 63 6.26 10.13 -11.77
CA PHE A 63 6.18 9.57 -13.12
C PHE A 63 5.41 10.49 -14.07
N MET A 64 4.37 11.19 -13.58
CA MET A 64 3.57 12.12 -14.38
C MET A 64 4.34 13.36 -14.84
N ASP A 65 5.43 13.72 -14.16
CA ASP A 65 6.27 14.87 -14.56
C ASP A 65 7.16 14.53 -15.76
N ILE A 66 7.46 13.24 -15.96
CA ILE A 66 8.39 12.77 -16.98
C ILE A 66 7.73 11.90 -18.06
N ALA A 67 6.50 11.47 -17.86
CA ALA A 67 5.80 10.57 -18.76
C ALA A 67 4.40 11.07 -19.09
N HIS A 68 3.94 10.80 -20.31
CA HIS A 68 2.57 11.03 -20.71
C HIS A 68 2.08 9.94 -21.67
N LEU A 69 0.75 9.78 -21.69
CA LEU A 69 0.06 8.80 -22.50
C LEU A 69 -0.63 9.51 -23.66
N GLN A 70 -0.35 9.08 -24.89
CA GLN A 70 -0.98 9.66 -26.08
C GLN A 70 -1.16 8.59 -27.17
N GLU A 71 -2.37 8.50 -27.73
CA GLU A 71 -2.67 7.65 -28.90
C GLU A 71 -2.23 6.18 -28.74
N GLY A 72 -2.47 5.60 -27.55
CA GLY A 72 -2.07 4.21 -27.25
C GLY A 72 -0.56 4.00 -27.02
N LYS A 73 0.24 5.08 -27.02
CA LYS A 73 1.68 5.07 -26.79
C LYS A 73 2.04 5.70 -25.44
N VAL A 74 3.19 5.28 -24.91
CA VAL A 74 3.79 5.85 -23.71
C VAL A 74 5.02 6.64 -24.11
N TYR A 75 5.09 7.90 -23.69
CA TYR A 75 6.28 8.73 -23.88
C TYR A 75 6.93 8.96 -22.52
N ILE A 76 8.25 8.80 -22.45
CA ILE A 76 9.06 9.06 -21.25
C ILE A 76 10.19 10.00 -21.64
N MET A 77 10.35 11.09 -20.89
CA MET A 77 11.32 12.17 -21.15
C MET A 77 11.24 12.72 -22.59
N GLY A 78 10.02 12.82 -23.12
CA GLY A 78 9.75 13.34 -24.46
C GLY A 78 10.02 12.37 -25.62
N GLN A 79 10.36 11.11 -25.33
CA GLN A 79 10.60 10.08 -26.35
C GLN A 79 9.59 8.94 -26.24
N GLU A 80 9.18 8.40 -27.39
CA GLU A 80 8.35 7.20 -27.41
C GLU A 80 9.11 6.05 -26.74
N PHE A 81 8.57 5.59 -25.61
CA PHE A 81 9.07 4.41 -24.94
C PHE A 81 8.52 3.18 -25.65
N ARG A 82 9.35 2.14 -25.80
CA ARG A 82 8.99 0.88 -26.47
C ARG A 82 9.06 -0.33 -25.54
N GLY A 83 9.49 -0.13 -24.30
CA GLY A 83 9.57 -1.19 -23.30
C GLY A 83 8.28 -1.31 -22.50
N SER A 84 8.20 -2.33 -21.65
CA SER A 84 7.10 -2.47 -20.70
C SER A 84 7.21 -1.45 -19.57
N VAL A 85 6.09 -0.85 -19.20
CA VAL A 85 5.94 0.06 -18.06
C VAL A 85 5.14 -0.66 -17.00
N TYR A 86 5.83 -1.16 -15.97
CA TYR A 86 5.19 -1.73 -14.78
C TYR A 86 4.80 -0.58 -13.86
N TYR A 87 3.52 -0.25 -13.84
CA TYR A 87 2.99 0.87 -13.08
C TYR A 87 2.33 0.38 -11.78
N THR A 88 2.79 0.94 -10.66
CA THR A 88 2.35 0.57 -9.29
C THR A 88 1.61 1.70 -8.57
N GLY A 89 1.46 2.87 -9.20
CA GLY A 89 0.80 4.05 -8.65
C GLY A 89 -0.72 4.02 -8.83
N LYS A 90 -1.38 5.16 -8.58
CA LYS A 90 -2.84 5.25 -8.75
C LYS A 90 -3.23 5.32 -10.23
N VAL A 91 -4.19 4.51 -10.66
CA VAL A 91 -4.62 4.45 -12.07
C VAL A 91 -5.40 5.68 -12.52
N ASP A 92 -6.13 6.32 -11.60
CA ASP A 92 -6.85 7.55 -11.88
C ASP A 92 -5.89 8.68 -12.22
N GLU A 93 -4.76 8.80 -11.50
CA GLU A 93 -3.69 9.76 -11.81
C GLU A 93 -3.03 9.47 -13.16
N LEU A 94 -2.68 8.20 -13.42
CA LEU A 94 -2.07 7.80 -14.70
C LEU A 94 -2.96 8.12 -15.91
N ALA A 95 -4.27 7.98 -15.75
CA ALA A 95 -5.25 8.26 -16.79
C ALA A 95 -5.74 9.73 -16.76
N GLY A 96 -5.10 10.63 -16.02
CA GLY A 96 -5.46 12.06 -16.00
C GLY A 96 -6.84 12.35 -15.43
N PHE A 97 -7.31 11.52 -14.50
CA PHE A 97 -8.58 11.64 -13.78
C PHE A 97 -9.84 11.67 -14.66
N VAL A 98 -9.78 11.09 -15.87
CA VAL A 98 -10.87 11.14 -16.87
C VAL A 98 -12.22 10.60 -16.39
N PHE A 99 -12.25 9.74 -15.36
CA PHE A 99 -13.48 9.21 -14.75
C PHE A 99 -13.68 9.67 -13.29
N GLY A 100 -12.96 10.72 -12.87
CA GLY A 100 -12.95 11.24 -11.51
C GLY A 100 -12.02 10.48 -10.57
N LEU A 101 -11.89 10.96 -9.33
CA LEU A 101 -10.98 10.39 -8.33
C LEU A 101 -11.45 9.02 -7.83
N LEU A 102 -10.52 8.07 -7.69
CA LEU A 102 -10.77 6.85 -6.94
C LEU A 102 -10.66 7.14 -5.43
N PRO A 103 -11.62 6.69 -4.61
CA PRO A 103 -11.58 6.96 -3.18
C PRO A 103 -10.55 6.08 -2.47
N TYR A 104 -9.78 6.67 -1.57
CA TYR A 104 -8.85 5.96 -0.69
C TYR A 104 -9.00 6.46 0.75
N ARG A 105 -8.54 5.66 1.71
CA ARG A 105 -8.27 6.10 3.08
C ARG A 105 -6.81 6.51 3.21
N SER A 106 -6.58 7.48 4.07
CA SER A 106 -5.25 7.96 4.47
C SER A 106 -5.07 7.88 5.98
N PHE A 107 -3.86 8.20 6.45
CA PHE A 107 -3.56 8.33 7.87
C PHE A 107 -2.72 9.57 8.11
N LYS A 108 -3.00 10.25 9.23
CA LYS A 108 -2.00 11.08 9.88
C LYS A 108 -1.21 10.20 10.85
N LEU A 109 0.09 10.09 10.59
CA LEU A 109 1.04 9.31 11.37
C LEU A 109 1.75 10.22 12.36
N GLN A 110 1.50 10.03 13.66
CA GLN A 110 2.12 10.84 14.72
C GLN A 110 3.13 10.01 15.50
N PHE A 111 4.41 10.26 15.24
CA PHE A 111 5.51 9.64 15.96
C PHE A 111 5.83 10.40 17.24
N GLU A 112 6.05 9.67 18.33
CA GLU A 112 6.43 10.23 19.63
C GLU A 112 7.60 9.43 20.21
N ARG A 113 8.65 10.12 20.66
CA ARG A 113 9.71 9.53 21.48
C ARG A 113 9.29 9.62 22.94
N ILE A 114 9.31 8.49 23.64
CA ILE A 114 8.95 8.40 25.05
C ILE A 114 10.20 7.96 25.83
N ASN A 115 10.50 8.66 26.92
CA ASN A 115 11.67 8.41 27.76
C ASN A 115 11.44 7.24 28.74
N VAL A 116 11.04 6.09 28.20
CA VAL A 116 10.88 4.81 28.88
C VAL A 116 11.37 3.70 27.95
N GLU A 117 11.81 2.58 28.54
CA GLU A 117 12.37 1.49 27.74
C GLU A 117 11.31 0.83 26.85
N TYR A 118 10.13 0.56 27.41
CA TYR A 118 8.95 0.09 26.69
C TYR A 118 7.72 0.87 27.16
N PHE A 119 6.89 1.30 26.22
CA PHE A 119 5.67 2.07 26.48
C PHE A 119 4.45 1.16 26.75
N GLN A 120 4.40 0.01 26.08
CA GLN A 120 3.30 -0.96 26.16
C GLN A 120 3.84 -2.41 26.12
N ASP A 121 3.03 -3.39 26.50
CA ASP A 121 3.48 -4.79 26.63
C ASP A 121 3.65 -5.52 25.29
N VAL A 122 3.10 -4.99 24.21
CA VAL A 122 3.05 -5.63 22.88
C VAL A 122 3.33 -4.63 21.78
N ALA A 123 3.70 -5.10 20.58
CA ALA A 123 4.01 -4.25 19.44
C ALA A 123 2.87 -3.31 19.02
N GLN A 124 1.61 -3.71 19.18
CA GLN A 124 0.46 -2.92 18.76
C GLN A 124 -0.72 -3.10 19.72
N VAL A 125 -1.34 -1.99 20.12
CA VAL A 125 -2.59 -1.99 20.88
C VAL A 125 -3.66 -1.23 20.09
N ASN A 126 -4.81 -1.87 19.88
CA ASN A 126 -5.96 -1.28 19.19
C ASN A 126 -6.92 -0.65 20.18
N TYR A 127 -7.46 0.53 19.85
CA TYR A 127 -8.40 1.28 20.69
C TYR A 127 -9.74 1.40 19.97
N PRO A 128 -10.61 0.37 19.99
CA PRO A 128 -11.84 0.37 19.18
C PRO A 128 -12.84 1.46 19.62
N ASN A 129 -12.91 1.73 20.93
CA ASN A 129 -13.99 2.52 21.54
C ASN A 129 -13.51 3.82 22.22
N GLN A 130 -12.20 4.05 22.27
CA GLN A 130 -11.59 5.18 22.97
C GLN A 130 -10.66 5.94 22.03
N TYR A 131 -10.49 7.24 22.25
CA TYR A 131 -9.61 8.14 21.48
C TYR A 131 -9.94 8.28 19.98
N ASP A 132 -9.34 9.28 19.34
CA ASP A 132 -9.52 9.54 17.90
C ASP A 132 -8.58 8.71 17.01
N PHE A 133 -7.42 8.30 17.52
CA PHE A 133 -6.53 7.36 16.84
C PHE A 133 -7.08 5.93 16.92
N THR A 134 -6.67 5.07 15.98
CA THR A 134 -7.14 3.68 15.90
C THR A 134 -6.29 2.72 16.71
N ARG A 135 -4.97 2.96 16.74
CA ARG A 135 -3.99 2.11 17.39
C ARG A 135 -2.71 2.86 17.74
N ILE A 136 -1.94 2.27 18.64
CA ILE A 136 -0.55 2.64 18.93
C ILE A 136 0.35 1.47 18.55
N THR A 137 1.39 1.75 17.77
CA THR A 137 2.44 0.80 17.41
C THR A 137 3.75 1.20 18.08
N GLU A 138 4.37 0.28 18.81
CA GLU A 138 5.70 0.45 19.43
C GLU A 138 6.73 -0.41 18.67
N PHE A 139 7.60 0.26 17.92
CA PHE A 139 8.49 -0.42 16.97
C PHE A 139 9.59 -1.27 17.64
N LYS A 140 9.95 -0.99 18.90
CA LYS A 140 10.99 -1.74 19.62
C LYS A 140 10.63 -3.21 19.81
N HIS A 141 9.33 -3.54 19.91
CA HIS A 141 8.86 -4.94 19.95
C HIS A 141 9.02 -5.66 18.61
N ILE A 142 9.07 -4.91 17.50
CA ILE A 142 9.18 -5.46 16.13
C ILE A 142 10.66 -5.58 15.76
N GLN A 143 11.43 -4.52 15.99
CA GLN A 143 12.87 -4.46 15.76
C GLN A 143 13.57 -4.04 17.05
N PRO A 144 13.94 -5.02 17.91
CA PRO A 144 14.59 -4.76 19.18
C PRO A 144 15.85 -3.91 19.01
N SER A 145 16.01 -2.93 19.89
CA SER A 145 17.19 -2.06 19.95
C SER A 145 17.58 -1.80 21.39
N GLU A 146 18.88 -1.70 21.66
CA GLU A 146 19.43 -1.35 22.96
C GLU A 146 19.30 0.16 23.18
N SER A 147 18.12 0.59 23.65
CA SER A 147 17.81 2.00 23.92
C SER A 147 16.99 2.13 25.21
N LYS A 148 17.30 3.15 26.02
CA LYS A 148 16.54 3.50 27.24
C LYS A 148 15.21 4.21 26.95
N ASP A 149 15.05 4.67 25.71
CA ASP A 149 13.84 5.34 25.23
C ASP A 149 13.19 4.51 24.11
N THR A 150 11.92 4.75 23.85
CA THR A 150 11.14 4.07 22.81
C THR A 150 10.47 5.07 21.85
N VAL A 151 10.08 4.59 20.68
CA VAL A 151 9.32 5.36 19.69
C VAL A 151 8.00 4.66 19.45
N ILE A 152 6.92 5.40 19.61
CA ILE A 152 5.57 4.95 19.32
C ILE A 152 5.00 5.72 18.12
N LEU A 153 4.05 5.10 17.44
CA LEU A 153 3.25 5.70 16.38
C LEU A 153 1.77 5.65 16.76
N LYS A 154 1.12 6.81 16.80
CA LYS A 154 -0.35 6.94 16.84
C LYS A 154 -0.89 7.13 15.43
N GLU A 155 -1.86 6.30 15.04
CA GLU A 155 -2.45 6.32 13.69
C GLU A 155 -3.86 6.93 13.69
N TYR A 156 -4.01 8.10 13.07
CA TYR A 156 -5.29 8.80 12.95
C TYR A 156 -5.87 8.59 11.54
N PRO A 157 -7.02 7.90 11.40
CA PRO A 157 -7.60 7.62 10.10
C PRO A 157 -8.17 8.89 9.48
N LEU A 158 -7.85 9.12 8.20
CA LEU A 158 -8.32 10.26 7.42
C LEU A 158 -8.91 9.81 6.09
N GLU A 159 -9.70 10.69 5.47
CA GLU A 159 -10.02 10.54 4.06
C GLU A 159 -8.81 10.94 3.21
N HIS A 160 -8.58 10.24 2.09
CA HIS A 160 -7.56 10.66 1.15
C HIS A 160 -8.02 11.89 0.36
N VAL A 161 -7.20 12.94 0.36
CA VAL A 161 -7.42 14.13 -0.47
C VAL A 161 -6.23 14.27 -1.41
N HIS A 162 -6.52 14.27 -2.71
CA HIS A 162 -5.48 14.34 -3.74
C HIS A 162 -4.64 15.62 -3.60
N GLY A 163 -3.32 15.48 -3.61
CA GLY A 163 -2.39 16.59 -3.44
C GLY A 163 -2.13 17.01 -1.98
N GLU A 164 -2.89 16.47 -1.02
CA GLU A 164 -2.74 16.82 0.40
C GLU A 164 -2.16 15.69 1.25
N ASN A 165 -2.55 14.43 1.00
CA ASN A 165 -2.11 13.29 1.78
C ASN A 165 -1.97 12.01 0.94
N ASP A 166 -1.28 11.00 1.47
CA ASP A 166 -0.98 9.77 0.73
C ASP A 166 -2.15 8.78 0.74
N PRO A 167 -2.37 8.02 -0.36
CA PRO A 167 -3.37 6.95 -0.40
C PRO A 167 -2.83 5.67 0.23
N PHE A 168 -3.46 5.19 1.31
CA PHE A 168 -3.04 3.95 1.99
C PHE A 168 -3.90 2.74 1.66
N TYR A 169 -5.23 2.88 1.72
CA TYR A 169 -6.17 1.78 1.48
C TYR A 169 -7.23 2.17 0.45
N PRO A 170 -7.46 1.36 -0.60
CA PRO A 170 -8.63 1.51 -1.46
C PRO A 170 -9.93 1.44 -0.65
N VAL A 171 -10.94 2.24 -1.03
CA VAL A 171 -12.28 2.15 -0.45
C VAL A 171 -13.14 1.27 -1.35
N PHE A 172 -13.51 0.09 -0.85
CA PHE A 172 -14.30 -0.88 -1.63
C PHE A 172 -15.78 -0.62 -1.48
N ASN A 173 -16.41 -0.16 -2.56
CA ASN A 173 -17.85 -0.13 -2.71
C ASN A 173 -18.22 -0.30 -4.20
N LYS A 174 -19.52 -0.42 -4.49
CA LYS A 174 -20.02 -0.65 -5.86
C LYS A 174 -19.60 0.49 -6.82
N GLU A 175 -19.59 1.73 -6.35
CA GLU A 175 -19.25 2.89 -7.17
C GLU A 175 -17.75 2.93 -7.49
N SER A 176 -16.88 2.72 -6.50
CA SER A 176 -15.44 2.73 -6.69
C SER A 176 -14.96 1.57 -7.56
N ARG A 177 -15.57 0.38 -7.43
CA ARG A 177 -15.30 -0.77 -8.30
C ARG A 177 -15.64 -0.46 -9.76
N GLY A 178 -16.84 0.06 -10.02
CA GLY A 178 -17.25 0.44 -11.38
C GLY A 178 -16.39 1.56 -11.97
N ARG A 179 -15.91 2.50 -11.15
CA ARG A 179 -14.95 3.53 -11.60
C ARG A 179 -13.58 2.93 -11.93
N TYR A 180 -13.07 2.03 -11.09
CA TYR A 180 -11.81 1.34 -11.33
C TYR A 180 -11.85 0.51 -12.62
N GLU A 181 -12.94 -0.21 -12.87
CA GLU A 181 -13.12 -1.00 -14.09
C GLU A 181 -13.01 -0.13 -15.36
N LYS A 182 -13.61 1.07 -15.37
CA LYS A 182 -13.46 2.03 -16.47
C LYS A 182 -12.01 2.45 -16.69
N TYR A 183 -11.27 2.70 -15.61
CA TYR A 183 -9.85 3.03 -15.69
C TYR A 183 -9.02 1.86 -16.24
N ALA A 184 -9.27 0.64 -15.72
CA ALA A 184 -8.59 -0.55 -16.18
C ALA A 184 -8.84 -0.80 -17.67
N GLU A 185 -10.09 -0.69 -18.13
CA GLU A 185 -10.46 -0.81 -19.55
C GLU A 185 -9.80 0.28 -20.40
N PHE A 186 -9.86 1.55 -19.96
CA PHE A 186 -9.22 2.65 -20.66
C PHE A 186 -7.71 2.43 -20.83
N LEU A 187 -7.03 1.89 -19.82
CA LEU A 187 -5.59 1.67 -19.88
C LEU A 187 -5.20 0.47 -20.77
N GLN A 188 -6.12 -0.43 -21.13
CA GLN A 188 -5.85 -1.55 -22.05
C GLN A 188 -5.46 -1.12 -23.47
N GLN A 189 -5.75 0.13 -23.87
CA GLN A 189 -5.29 0.68 -25.15
C GLN A 189 -3.76 0.88 -25.17
N TYR A 190 -3.13 1.03 -24.00
CA TYR A 190 -1.68 1.19 -23.85
C TYR A 190 -1.04 -0.15 -23.56
N LYS A 191 -0.74 -0.93 -24.60
CA LYS A 191 -0.21 -2.30 -24.49
C LYS A 191 1.09 -2.42 -23.69
N GLN A 192 1.83 -1.32 -23.57
CA GLN A 192 3.08 -1.26 -22.82
C GLN A 192 2.85 -1.16 -21.30
N ILE A 193 1.67 -0.72 -20.86
CA ILE A 193 1.38 -0.50 -19.44
C ILE A 193 0.89 -1.79 -18.81
N ILE A 194 1.57 -2.19 -17.75
CA ILE A 194 1.23 -3.35 -16.94
C ILE A 194 0.93 -2.85 -15.54
N LEU A 195 -0.33 -2.96 -15.13
CA LEU A 195 -0.77 -2.57 -13.79
C LEU A 195 -0.45 -3.67 -12.80
N VAL A 196 0.26 -3.32 -11.72
CA VAL A 196 0.64 -4.29 -10.69
C VAL A 196 0.73 -3.62 -9.31
N GLY A 197 0.14 -4.27 -8.30
CA GLY A 197 0.23 -3.84 -6.92
C GLY A 197 -0.99 -3.06 -6.40
N ARG A 198 -0.95 -2.71 -5.11
CA ARG A 198 -2.11 -2.23 -4.33
C ARG A 198 -2.86 -1.08 -5.00
N LEU A 199 -2.16 -0.03 -5.42
CA LEU A 199 -2.79 1.17 -5.98
C LEU A 199 -3.18 0.96 -7.45
N ALA A 200 -2.32 0.31 -8.23
CA ALA A 200 -2.55 0.10 -9.66
C ALA A 200 -3.66 -0.91 -9.94
N GLU A 201 -3.79 -1.94 -9.10
CA GLU A 201 -4.85 -2.94 -9.22
C GLU A 201 -6.05 -2.66 -8.31
N TYR A 202 -6.02 -1.55 -7.56
CA TYR A 202 -7.05 -1.13 -6.61
C TYR A 202 -7.49 -2.25 -5.67
N LYS A 203 -6.53 -2.94 -5.06
CA LYS A 203 -6.71 -4.14 -4.23
C LYS A 203 -6.05 -4.00 -2.87
N TYR A 204 -6.61 -4.65 -1.85
CA TYR A 204 -5.99 -4.71 -0.52
C TYR A 204 -5.03 -5.89 -0.47
N TYR A 205 -3.76 -5.65 -0.82
CA TYR A 205 -2.71 -6.66 -0.72
C TYR A 205 -1.91 -6.57 0.57
N ASP A 206 -1.60 -7.71 1.19
CA ASP A 206 -0.47 -7.80 2.12
C ASP A 206 0.87 -7.88 1.36
N MET A 207 1.99 -7.87 2.08
CA MET A 207 3.32 -7.79 1.45
C MET A 207 3.67 -9.05 0.67
N ASP A 208 3.32 -10.23 1.19
CA ASP A 208 3.52 -11.51 0.52
C ASP A 208 2.62 -11.66 -0.71
N ASP A 209 1.35 -11.25 -0.62
CA ASP A 209 0.43 -11.25 -1.76
C ASP A 209 0.95 -10.39 -2.93
N VAL A 210 1.46 -9.19 -2.64
CA VAL A 210 1.95 -8.30 -3.70
C VAL A 210 3.27 -8.79 -4.29
N VAL A 211 4.11 -9.46 -3.49
CA VAL A 211 5.33 -10.11 -3.99
C VAL A 211 4.97 -11.29 -4.89
N ALA A 212 4.05 -12.16 -4.46
CA ALA A 212 3.56 -13.27 -5.29
C ALA A 212 2.97 -12.74 -6.61
N ARG A 213 2.11 -11.71 -6.52
CA ARG A 213 1.53 -11.07 -7.70
C ARG A 213 2.58 -10.50 -8.65
N ALA A 214 3.62 -9.86 -8.13
CA ALA A 214 4.70 -9.32 -8.95
C ALA A 214 5.50 -10.43 -9.65
N LEU A 215 5.76 -11.56 -8.98
CA LEU A 215 6.43 -12.71 -9.57
C LEU A 215 5.59 -13.32 -10.70
N ASP A 216 4.27 -13.49 -10.49
CA ASP A 216 3.36 -14.00 -11.52
C ASP A 216 3.36 -13.10 -12.77
N VAL A 217 3.33 -11.78 -12.59
CA VAL A 217 3.39 -10.81 -13.69
C VAL A 217 4.68 -10.96 -14.50
N VAL A 218 5.82 -11.09 -13.81
CA VAL A 218 7.12 -11.23 -14.48
C VAL A 218 7.20 -12.57 -15.22
N GLU A 219 6.71 -13.65 -14.64
CA GLU A 219 6.69 -14.96 -15.29
C GLU A 219 5.84 -14.94 -16.56
N GLN A 220 4.65 -14.32 -16.52
CA GLN A 220 3.80 -14.13 -17.71
C GLN A 220 4.51 -13.31 -18.80
N ALA A 221 5.24 -12.27 -18.41
CA ALA A 221 5.99 -11.43 -19.33
C ALA A 221 7.22 -12.14 -19.95
N MET A 222 7.76 -13.17 -19.30
CA MET A 222 8.89 -13.97 -19.81
C MET A 222 8.46 -15.09 -20.76
N GLN A 223 7.19 -15.48 -20.75
CA GLN A 223 6.64 -16.55 -21.60
C GLN A 223 6.16 -16.07 -22.97
N GLY A 224 6.00 -14.75 -23.16
CA GLY A 224 5.64 -14.10 -24.43
C GLY A 224 6.82 -13.45 -25.12
#